data_AF-A0A1Y2FHK9-F1
#
_entry.id   AF-A0A1Y2FHK9-F1
#
_cell.length_a   1.000
_cell.length_b   1.000
_cell.length_c   1.000
_cell.angle_alpha   90.00
_cell.angle_beta   90.00
_cell.angle_gamma   90.00
#
_symmetry.space_group_name_H-M   'P 1'
#
loop_
_entity.id
_entity.type
_entity.pdbx_description
1 polymer ?
#
loop_
_entity_poly.entity_id
_entity_poly.type
_entity_poly.pdbx_seq_one_letter_code
_entity_poly.pdbx_strand_id
1 'polypeptide(L)'
;MKVKEVLSFTLGLVSIVSGAVKTPSGEVIPNSLLRYLECPIGNSFCKDGQIRTCMVNFNDCRTEKTVKYLTERGHKLGNLSPSKYCDIHYEVCNMITNYNPPLTDDYIYNLDKYLTCGESDAYCQSGQSNSCRTVLVECWGKYPSKYCIKLADVCDKLYDEYFDSNAITTPSGKKVPKSLLTYLSCIIGDDACKKSMKSKCLTRYNYCKYLNPMDLKSQLIHYGFEVGSLTGEEYCSIYNEVCKMIDKFNPPVTARNVYDGDHYLTCDKKDNYCKKSKQESCRQVLIQCWREYPFEACNNLYDNYCSKIEFDENEQRILTPSGKEVPLTLLNYLDCPIGEVNCKNGKIRQCKHFAEPCANTQPLVLEQSLREYEVDIGLYLTPQEYCSIHNEVCDMISSYDPPLTNEYIYNYNRYLSCDESDSICKYDKKESCKKVLSMCGGKYPTQSCVILSNVCKRIDSTTTTTSKKTTTKTTTRKTTTTKKTTSKKTTTKKTTKKTTKKVTTSKRK
;
A
#
# COMPACT_ATOMS: atom_id res chain seq x y z
N MET A 1 -65.48 -30.79 -5.64
CA MET A 1 -64.10 -30.70 -5.12
C MET A 1 -63.37 -29.63 -5.93
N LYS A 2 -62.62 -28.76 -5.26
CA LYS A 2 -62.34 -27.36 -5.63
C LYS A 2 -61.51 -27.20 -6.92
N VAL A 3 -62.07 -26.45 -7.88
CA VAL A 3 -61.36 -25.81 -8.99
C VAL A 3 -60.54 -24.67 -8.39
N LYS A 4 -59.20 -24.71 -8.51
CA LYS A 4 -58.34 -23.58 -8.15
C LYS A 4 -58.03 -22.80 -9.42
N GLU A 5 -58.52 -21.56 -9.42
CA GLU A 5 -58.25 -20.51 -10.39
C GLU A 5 -56.75 -20.32 -10.60
N VAL A 6 -56.33 -20.40 -11.86
CA VAL A 6 -55.04 -19.89 -12.31
C VAL A 6 -55.26 -18.43 -12.69
N LEU A 7 -54.99 -17.52 -11.75
CA LEU A 7 -54.93 -16.09 -12.00
C LEU A 7 -53.69 -15.80 -12.86
N SER A 8 -53.93 -15.59 -14.15
CA SER A 8 -52.98 -15.05 -15.11
C SER A 8 -52.64 -13.61 -14.74
N PHE A 9 -51.49 -13.40 -14.10
CA PHE A 9 -50.91 -12.07 -13.92
C PHE A 9 -50.28 -11.62 -15.24
N THR A 10 -51.07 -10.94 -16.07
CA THR A 10 -50.52 -10.05 -17.10
C THR A 10 -49.83 -8.89 -16.41
N LEU A 11 -48.49 -8.96 -16.32
CA LEU A 11 -47.63 -7.81 -16.00
C LEU A 11 -47.86 -6.74 -17.08
N GLY A 12 -48.65 -5.73 -16.73
CA GLY A 12 -48.74 -4.51 -17.53
C GLY A 12 -47.37 -3.83 -17.54
N LEU A 13 -46.71 -3.82 -18.69
CA LEU A 13 -45.63 -2.88 -19.00
C LEU A 13 -46.24 -1.48 -18.91
N VAL A 14 -46.06 -0.82 -17.77
CA VAL A 14 -46.38 0.60 -17.64
C VAL A 14 -45.41 1.33 -18.56
N SER A 15 -45.90 1.81 -19.70
CA SER A 15 -45.14 2.71 -20.56
C SER A 15 -44.72 3.90 -19.72
N ILE A 16 -43.42 3.96 -19.39
CA ILE A 16 -42.80 5.13 -18.78
C ILE A 16 -43.08 6.28 -19.75
N VAL A 17 -43.92 7.21 -19.33
CA VAL A 17 -44.12 8.48 -20.03
C VAL A 17 -42.74 9.13 -20.06
N SER A 18 -42.07 9.07 -21.21
CA SER A 18 -40.76 9.69 -21.42
C SER A 18 -40.96 11.19 -21.41
N GLY A 19 -41.02 11.77 -20.22
CA GLY A 19 -41.03 13.21 -20.03
C GLY A 19 -39.82 13.79 -20.75
N ALA A 20 -40.04 14.76 -21.62
CA ALA A 20 -38.97 15.42 -22.34
C ALA A 20 -37.95 15.98 -21.33
N VAL A 21 -36.67 15.64 -21.49
CA VAL A 21 -35.60 16.15 -20.62
C VAL A 21 -35.43 17.63 -20.92
N LYS A 22 -35.39 18.46 -19.86
CA LYS A 22 -35.25 19.90 -19.96
C LYS A 22 -33.89 20.37 -19.46
N THR A 23 -33.37 21.43 -20.05
CA THR A 23 -32.19 22.14 -19.55
C THR A 23 -32.49 22.90 -18.24
N PRO A 24 -31.48 23.38 -17.50
CA PRO A 24 -31.69 24.26 -16.35
C PRO A 24 -32.52 25.52 -16.66
N SER A 25 -32.41 26.07 -17.87
CA SER A 25 -33.26 27.18 -18.33
C SER A 25 -34.71 26.79 -18.66
N GLY A 26 -35.05 25.48 -18.63
CA GLY A 26 -36.40 24.96 -18.88
C GLY A 26 -36.67 24.59 -20.35
N GLU A 27 -35.68 24.70 -21.23
CA GLU A 27 -35.79 24.36 -22.65
C GLU A 27 -35.78 22.85 -22.88
N VAL A 28 -36.54 22.37 -23.86
CA VAL A 28 -36.55 20.95 -24.22
C VAL A 28 -35.29 20.58 -24.97
N ILE A 29 -34.58 19.56 -24.49
CA ILE A 29 -33.34 19.09 -25.12
C ILE A 29 -33.67 18.34 -26.42
N PRO A 30 -33.10 18.72 -27.57
CA PRO A 30 -33.31 17.99 -28.82
C PRO A 30 -32.66 16.60 -28.78
N ASN A 31 -33.26 15.62 -29.45
CA ASN A 31 -32.80 14.22 -29.47
C ASN A 31 -31.33 14.07 -29.89
N SER A 32 -30.83 14.98 -30.74
CA SER A 32 -29.43 15.00 -31.18
C SER A 32 -28.42 15.26 -30.06
N LEU A 33 -28.86 15.91 -28.97
CA LEU A 33 -28.05 16.21 -27.79
C LEU A 33 -28.30 15.23 -26.63
N LEU A 34 -29.41 14.47 -26.63
CA LEU A 34 -29.70 13.48 -25.59
C LEU A 34 -28.62 12.41 -25.45
N ARG A 35 -27.91 12.09 -26.54
CA ARG A 35 -26.80 11.12 -26.54
C ARG A 35 -25.70 11.42 -25.51
N TYR A 36 -25.49 12.70 -25.16
CA TYR A 36 -24.49 13.08 -24.16
C TYR A 36 -24.93 12.78 -22.73
N LEU A 37 -26.23 12.55 -22.53
CA LEU A 37 -26.85 12.23 -21.24
C LEU A 37 -27.08 10.72 -21.06
N GLU A 38 -26.69 9.89 -22.03
CA GLU A 38 -26.87 8.42 -22.03
C GLU A 38 -25.84 7.69 -21.15
N CYS A 39 -25.36 8.33 -20.08
CA CYS A 39 -24.46 7.66 -19.14
C CYS A 39 -25.23 6.86 -18.10
N PRO A 40 -24.79 5.63 -17.77
CA PRO A 40 -25.36 4.89 -16.67
C PRO A 40 -25.35 5.69 -15.37
N ILE A 41 -26.39 5.53 -14.55
CA ILE A 41 -26.49 6.19 -13.23
C ILE A 41 -25.20 5.98 -12.46
N GLY A 42 -24.56 7.06 -11.98
CA GLY A 42 -23.33 6.97 -11.19
C GLY A 42 -22.04 6.66 -11.96
N ASN A 43 -22.08 6.41 -13.26
CA ASN A 43 -20.86 6.17 -14.06
C ASN A 43 -20.15 7.48 -14.39
N SER A 44 -19.26 7.91 -13.48
CA SER A 44 -18.48 9.16 -13.63
C SER A 44 -17.57 9.16 -14.85
N PHE A 45 -16.98 8.02 -15.22
CA PHE A 45 -16.08 7.92 -16.37
C PHE A 45 -16.81 8.17 -17.70
N CYS A 46 -18.00 7.60 -17.85
CA CYS A 46 -18.86 7.92 -18.98
C CYS A 46 -19.16 9.41 -19.02
N LYS A 47 -19.56 10.01 -17.89
CA LYS A 47 -19.88 11.44 -17.81
C LYS A 47 -18.69 12.30 -18.24
N ASP A 48 -17.49 12.02 -17.74
CA ASP A 48 -16.27 12.75 -18.11
C ASP A 48 -15.93 12.61 -19.60
N GLY A 49 -16.15 11.42 -20.17
CA GLY A 49 -16.04 11.18 -21.62
C GLY A 49 -17.05 11.99 -22.43
N GLN A 50 -18.31 12.01 -22.01
CA GLN A 50 -19.38 12.76 -22.67
C GLN A 50 -19.18 14.26 -22.55
N ILE A 51 -18.72 14.79 -21.41
CA ILE A 51 -18.40 16.21 -21.23
C ILE A 51 -17.33 16.65 -22.21
N ARG A 52 -16.23 15.90 -22.32
CA ARG A 52 -15.15 16.22 -23.27
C ARG A 52 -15.66 16.25 -24.71
N THR A 53 -16.39 15.22 -25.11
CA THR A 53 -16.94 15.11 -26.47
C THR A 53 -17.98 16.20 -26.75
N CYS A 54 -18.84 16.50 -25.79
CA CYS A 54 -19.85 17.55 -25.87
C CYS A 54 -19.19 18.92 -26.02
N MET A 55 -18.19 19.24 -25.19
CA MET A 55 -17.50 20.53 -25.22
C MET A 55 -16.72 20.75 -26.54
N VAL A 56 -16.12 19.71 -27.11
CA VAL A 56 -15.50 19.79 -28.45
C VAL A 56 -16.55 20.15 -29.50
N ASN A 57 -17.68 19.44 -29.53
CA ASN A 57 -18.75 19.68 -30.49
C ASN A 57 -19.46 21.03 -30.24
N PHE A 58 -19.50 21.50 -29.00
CA PHE A 58 -20.01 22.83 -28.66
C PHE A 58 -19.06 23.94 -29.14
N ASN A 59 -17.74 23.73 -29.04
CA ASN A 59 -16.77 24.70 -29.58
C ASN A 59 -16.90 24.86 -31.09
N ASP A 60 -17.17 23.79 -31.83
CA ASP A 60 -17.55 23.87 -33.24
C ASP A 60 -18.81 24.74 -33.43
N CYS A 61 -19.83 24.54 -32.58
CA CYS A 61 -21.06 25.34 -32.58
C CYS A 61 -20.81 26.85 -32.38
N ARG A 62 -19.84 27.20 -31.53
CA ARG A 62 -19.51 28.59 -31.20
C ARG A 62 -18.74 29.30 -32.33
N THR A 63 -18.02 28.56 -33.15
CA THR A 63 -17.17 29.11 -34.24
C THR A 63 -18.01 29.85 -35.27
N GLU A 64 -19.06 29.21 -35.78
CA GLU A 64 -19.95 29.82 -36.76
C GLU A 64 -21.38 29.30 -36.56
N LYS A 65 -22.28 30.22 -36.20
CA LYS A 65 -23.69 29.92 -35.90
C LYS A 65 -24.56 30.03 -37.15
N THR A 66 -24.15 29.43 -38.27
CA THR A 66 -24.98 29.35 -39.50
C THR A 66 -25.56 27.95 -39.67
N VAL A 67 -26.77 27.85 -40.24
CA VAL A 67 -27.41 26.54 -40.49
C VAL A 67 -26.53 25.67 -41.38
N LYS A 68 -25.94 26.27 -42.43
CA LYS A 68 -25.08 25.59 -43.38
C LYS A 68 -23.83 24.99 -42.69
N TYR A 69 -23.07 25.82 -41.97
CA TYR A 69 -21.85 25.39 -41.28
C TYR A 69 -22.12 24.25 -40.29
N LEU A 70 -23.15 24.41 -39.44
CA LEU A 70 -23.46 23.42 -38.41
C LEU A 70 -23.94 22.10 -39.01
N THR A 71 -24.74 22.14 -40.07
CA THR A 71 -25.22 20.93 -40.75
C THR A 71 -24.07 20.20 -41.46
N GLU A 72 -23.15 20.93 -42.10
CA GLU A 72 -21.94 20.38 -42.74
C GLU A 72 -21.01 19.69 -41.71
N ARG A 73 -20.98 20.19 -40.47
CA ARG A 73 -20.27 19.56 -39.34
C ARG A 73 -21.07 18.44 -38.64
N GLY A 74 -22.24 18.08 -39.16
CA GLY A 74 -23.05 16.96 -38.67
C GLY A 74 -23.97 17.29 -37.49
N HIS A 75 -24.18 18.56 -37.15
CA HIS A 75 -25.18 18.94 -36.16
C HIS A 75 -26.60 18.79 -36.72
N LYS A 76 -27.50 18.25 -35.91
CA LYS A 76 -28.93 18.10 -36.24
C LYS A 76 -29.75 19.08 -35.40
N LEU A 77 -30.00 20.26 -35.95
CA LEU A 77 -30.64 21.38 -35.24
C LEU A 77 -32.15 21.15 -35.01
N GLY A 78 -32.82 20.39 -35.88
CA GLY A 78 -34.27 20.31 -35.91
C GLY A 78 -34.89 21.66 -36.27
N ASN A 79 -35.90 22.09 -35.50
CA ASN A 79 -36.60 23.36 -35.71
C ASN A 79 -35.95 24.55 -34.97
N LEU A 80 -34.79 24.34 -34.33
CA LEU A 80 -34.11 25.37 -33.57
C LEU A 80 -33.26 26.27 -34.48
N SER A 81 -33.23 27.56 -34.17
CA SER A 81 -32.25 28.46 -34.79
C SER A 81 -30.83 28.05 -34.36
N PRO A 82 -29.79 28.30 -35.17
CA PRO A 82 -28.41 28.01 -34.82
C PRO A 82 -27.99 28.52 -33.44
N SER A 83 -28.35 29.77 -33.10
CA SER A 83 -28.01 30.32 -31.78
C SER A 83 -28.69 29.55 -30.66
N LYS A 84 -30.00 29.31 -30.77
CA LYS A 84 -30.76 28.61 -29.73
C LYS A 84 -30.27 27.17 -29.55
N TYR A 85 -29.92 26.49 -30.64
CA TYR A 85 -29.31 25.16 -30.59
C TYR A 85 -27.97 25.19 -29.85
N CYS A 86 -27.07 26.14 -30.16
CA CYS A 86 -25.79 26.23 -29.46
C CYS A 86 -25.93 26.60 -27.98
N ASP A 87 -26.91 27.43 -27.62
CA ASP A 87 -27.17 27.79 -26.23
C ASP A 87 -27.67 26.58 -25.44
N ILE A 88 -28.60 25.79 -26.01
CA ILE A 88 -29.04 24.51 -25.43
C ILE A 88 -27.87 23.51 -25.34
N HIS A 89 -27.03 23.43 -26.39
CA HIS A 89 -25.86 22.54 -26.41
C HIS A 89 -24.89 22.85 -25.26
N TYR A 90 -24.61 24.14 -25.01
CA TYR A 90 -23.79 24.55 -23.87
C TYR A 90 -24.39 24.12 -22.53
N GLU A 91 -25.68 24.36 -22.33
CA GLU A 91 -26.39 23.95 -21.11
C GLU A 91 -26.35 22.42 -20.92
N VAL A 92 -26.57 21.65 -22.00
CA VAL A 92 -26.45 20.20 -21.99
C VAL A 92 -25.05 19.78 -21.54
N CYS A 93 -23.99 20.35 -22.13
CA CYS A 93 -22.61 19.99 -21.74
C CYS A 93 -22.34 20.23 -20.25
N ASN A 94 -22.85 21.34 -19.71
CA ASN A 94 -22.64 21.70 -18.29
C ASN A 94 -23.48 20.88 -17.32
N MET A 95 -24.62 20.32 -17.75
CA MET A 95 -25.46 19.52 -16.87
C MET A 95 -25.06 18.03 -16.81
N ILE A 96 -24.23 17.52 -17.73
CA ILE A 96 -23.84 16.09 -17.79
C ILE A 96 -23.31 15.59 -16.44
N THR A 97 -22.43 16.35 -15.77
CA THR A 97 -21.86 15.95 -14.47
C THR A 97 -22.94 15.63 -13.44
N ASN A 98 -23.97 16.47 -13.40
CA ASN A 98 -25.02 16.43 -12.38
C ASN A 98 -26.25 15.64 -12.81
N TYR A 99 -26.39 15.32 -14.10
CA TYR A 99 -27.52 14.57 -14.62
C TYR A 99 -27.37 13.08 -14.26
N ASN A 100 -28.35 12.54 -13.55
CA ASN A 100 -28.55 11.10 -13.41
C ASN A 100 -29.82 10.75 -14.17
N PRO A 101 -29.78 9.79 -15.11
CA PRO A 101 -31.00 9.32 -15.73
C PRO A 101 -31.90 8.67 -14.67
N PRO A 102 -33.22 8.62 -14.91
CA PRO A 102 -34.15 8.00 -13.97
C PRO A 102 -33.81 6.52 -13.77
N LEU A 103 -33.95 6.05 -12.53
CA LEU A 103 -33.77 4.65 -12.19
C LEU A 103 -34.88 3.81 -12.83
N THR A 104 -34.51 2.92 -13.74
CA THR A 104 -35.42 1.99 -14.43
C THR A 104 -35.26 0.56 -13.93
N ASP A 105 -36.27 -0.26 -14.20
CA ASP A 105 -36.29 -1.70 -13.95
C ASP A 105 -35.07 -2.42 -14.53
N ASP A 106 -34.56 -1.97 -15.67
CA ASP A 106 -33.36 -2.54 -16.30
C ASP A 106 -32.11 -2.41 -15.41
N TYR A 107 -31.95 -1.34 -14.63
CA TYR A 107 -30.85 -1.23 -13.66
C TYR A 107 -30.95 -2.23 -12.50
N ILE A 108 -32.14 -2.73 -12.19
CA ILE A 108 -32.37 -3.62 -11.06
C ILE A 108 -32.40 -5.09 -11.47
N TYR A 109 -32.97 -5.39 -12.63
CA TYR A 109 -33.21 -6.78 -13.06
C TYR A 109 -32.21 -7.30 -14.10
N ASN A 110 -31.60 -6.43 -14.90
CA ASN A 110 -30.61 -6.82 -15.90
C ASN A 110 -29.19 -6.71 -15.32
N LEU A 111 -28.86 -7.64 -14.42
CA LEU A 111 -27.59 -7.62 -13.69
C LEU A 111 -26.37 -7.83 -14.60
N ASP A 112 -26.53 -8.58 -15.69
CA ASP A 112 -25.45 -8.90 -16.63
C ASP A 112 -24.87 -7.64 -17.28
N LYS A 113 -25.66 -6.56 -17.38
CA LYS A 113 -25.21 -5.29 -17.96
C LYS A 113 -23.99 -4.70 -17.24
N TYR A 114 -23.85 -4.97 -15.94
CA TYR A 114 -22.72 -4.49 -15.15
C TYR A 114 -21.46 -5.33 -15.34
N LEU A 115 -21.58 -6.56 -15.83
CA LEU A 115 -20.50 -7.54 -16.00
C LEU A 115 -20.00 -7.62 -17.45
N THR A 116 -20.27 -6.59 -18.26
CA THR A 116 -19.94 -6.58 -19.70
C THR A 116 -18.51 -6.10 -20.01
N CYS A 117 -17.74 -5.70 -19.00
CA CYS A 117 -16.39 -5.21 -19.20
C CYS A 117 -15.39 -6.35 -19.43
N GLY A 118 -14.44 -6.15 -20.35
CA GLY A 118 -13.30 -7.06 -20.48
C GLY A 118 -12.42 -7.05 -19.22
N GLU A 119 -11.74 -8.15 -18.91
CA GLU A 119 -10.91 -8.31 -17.71
C GLU A 119 -9.79 -7.25 -17.57
N SER A 120 -9.34 -6.70 -18.71
CA SER A 120 -8.32 -5.66 -18.80
C SER A 120 -8.87 -4.23 -18.89
N ASP A 121 -10.19 -4.04 -19.00
CA ASP A 121 -10.80 -2.71 -19.15
C ASP A 121 -11.14 -2.12 -17.78
N ALA A 122 -10.10 -1.66 -17.08
CA ALA A 122 -10.21 -1.08 -15.76
C ALA A 122 -11.10 0.17 -15.73
N TYR A 123 -11.16 0.95 -16.81
CA TYR A 123 -12.04 2.10 -16.94
C TYR A 123 -13.51 1.68 -16.96
N CYS A 124 -13.84 0.68 -17.76
CA CYS A 124 -15.18 0.10 -17.79
C CYS A 124 -15.55 -0.50 -16.43
N GLN A 125 -14.69 -1.34 -15.85
CA GLN A 125 -14.94 -2.02 -14.57
C GLN A 125 -15.20 -1.01 -13.44
N SER A 126 -14.37 0.03 -13.37
CA SER A 126 -14.54 1.13 -12.43
C SER A 126 -15.84 1.89 -12.64
N GLY A 127 -16.18 2.22 -13.90
CA GLY A 127 -17.44 2.87 -14.24
C GLY A 127 -18.67 2.04 -13.85
N GLN A 128 -18.63 0.73 -14.11
CA GLN A 128 -19.69 -0.20 -13.74
C GLN A 128 -19.80 -0.39 -12.23
N SER A 129 -18.69 -0.49 -11.51
CA SER A 129 -18.69 -0.59 -10.04
C SER A 129 -19.33 0.65 -9.40
N ASN A 130 -18.96 1.85 -9.87
CA ASN A 130 -19.58 3.11 -9.43
C ASN A 130 -21.07 3.17 -9.75
N SER A 131 -21.42 2.73 -10.95
CA SER A 131 -22.82 2.70 -11.37
C SER A 131 -23.64 1.76 -10.51
N CYS A 132 -23.15 0.54 -10.31
CA CYS A 132 -23.77 -0.50 -9.51
C CYS A 132 -24.03 0.00 -8.08
N ARG A 133 -23.01 0.57 -7.42
CA ARG A 133 -23.16 1.10 -6.05
C ARG A 133 -24.17 2.25 -5.96
N THR A 134 -24.16 3.16 -6.93
CA THR A 134 -25.10 4.30 -6.95
C THR A 134 -26.54 3.80 -7.11
N VAL A 135 -26.75 2.88 -8.05
CA VAL A 135 -28.05 2.23 -8.27
C VAL A 135 -28.48 1.45 -7.03
N LEU A 136 -27.57 0.75 -6.37
CA LEU A 136 -27.85 -0.01 -5.16
C LEU A 136 -28.38 0.90 -4.04
N VAL A 137 -27.75 2.06 -3.83
CA VAL A 137 -28.23 3.06 -2.85
C VAL A 137 -29.66 3.49 -3.17
N GLU A 138 -29.98 3.72 -4.45
CA GLU A 138 -31.33 4.09 -4.87
C GLU A 138 -32.34 2.94 -4.89
N CYS A 139 -31.86 1.69 -4.97
CA CYS A 139 -32.71 0.50 -4.97
C CYS A 139 -33.47 0.36 -3.65
N TRP A 140 -32.78 0.60 -2.53
CA TRP A 140 -33.33 0.44 -1.19
C TRP A 140 -34.52 1.37 -0.97
N GLY A 141 -35.68 0.78 -0.62
CA GLY A 141 -36.92 1.51 -0.38
C GLY A 141 -37.78 1.77 -1.63
N LYS A 142 -37.20 1.66 -2.85
CA LYS A 142 -37.97 1.75 -4.11
C LYS A 142 -38.33 0.38 -4.69
N TYR A 143 -37.51 -0.65 -4.42
CA TYR A 143 -37.68 -2.00 -4.95
C TYR A 143 -37.72 -3.05 -3.83
N PRO A 144 -38.30 -4.24 -4.07
CA PRO A 144 -38.27 -5.34 -3.10
C PRO A 144 -36.84 -5.74 -2.72
N SER A 145 -36.57 -5.87 -1.42
CA SER A 145 -35.22 -6.09 -0.87
C SER A 145 -34.47 -7.26 -1.51
N LYS A 146 -35.17 -8.34 -1.89
CA LYS A 146 -34.57 -9.51 -2.54
C LYS A 146 -33.81 -9.18 -3.83
N TYR A 147 -34.23 -8.15 -4.56
CA TYR A 147 -33.57 -7.73 -5.81
C TYR A 147 -32.39 -6.80 -5.52
N CYS A 148 -32.52 -5.90 -4.54
CA CYS A 148 -31.42 -5.07 -4.09
C CYS A 148 -30.28 -5.90 -3.47
N ILE A 149 -30.59 -7.00 -2.78
CA ILE A 149 -29.59 -7.97 -2.30
C ILE A 149 -28.81 -8.58 -3.47
N LYS A 150 -29.51 -9.06 -4.51
CA LYS A 150 -28.84 -9.61 -5.70
C LYS A 150 -27.96 -8.57 -6.41
N LEU A 151 -28.42 -7.33 -6.50
CA LEU A 151 -27.62 -6.24 -7.04
C LEU A 151 -26.39 -5.97 -6.16
N ALA A 152 -26.53 -6.00 -4.83
CA ALA A 152 -25.41 -5.86 -3.91
C ALA A 152 -24.34 -6.93 -4.14
N ASP A 153 -24.75 -8.20 -4.28
CA ASP A 153 -23.82 -9.29 -4.57
C ASP A 153 -23.04 -9.06 -5.87
N VAL A 154 -23.68 -8.49 -6.91
CA VAL A 154 -23.02 -8.13 -8.18
C VAL A 154 -22.07 -6.95 -8.00
N CYS A 155 -22.48 -5.92 -7.24
CA CYS A 155 -21.62 -4.78 -6.95
C CYS A 155 -20.37 -5.18 -6.16
N ASP A 156 -20.51 -6.14 -5.23
CA ASP A 156 -19.40 -6.66 -4.44
C ASP A 156 -18.45 -7.48 -5.32
N LYS A 157 -18.96 -8.32 -6.23
CA LYS A 157 -18.11 -9.01 -7.23
C LYS A 157 -17.32 -8.03 -8.10
N LEU A 158 -17.97 -6.98 -8.62
CA LEU A 158 -17.27 -5.94 -9.40
C LEU A 158 -16.23 -5.20 -8.59
N TYR A 159 -16.52 -4.97 -7.30
CA TYR A 159 -15.58 -4.35 -6.39
C TYR A 159 -14.38 -5.27 -6.14
N ASP A 160 -14.57 -6.57 -5.96
CA ASP A 160 -13.50 -7.55 -5.76
C ASP A 160 -12.73 -7.89 -7.06
N GLU A 161 -13.33 -7.70 -8.25
CA GLU A 161 -12.61 -7.76 -9.52
C GLU A 161 -11.70 -6.53 -9.72
N TYR A 162 -12.18 -5.36 -9.29
CA TYR A 162 -11.42 -4.10 -9.35
C TYR A 162 -10.36 -4.01 -8.24
N PHE A 163 -10.64 -4.58 -7.07
CA PHE A 163 -9.71 -4.74 -5.96
C PHE A 163 -9.41 -6.22 -5.77
N ASP A 164 -8.28 -6.69 -6.32
CA ASP A 164 -7.84 -8.09 -6.27
C ASP A 164 -8.24 -8.79 -4.95
N SER A 165 -8.87 -9.96 -5.01
CA SER A 165 -9.29 -10.71 -3.81
C SER A 165 -8.15 -11.00 -2.81
N ASN A 166 -6.89 -10.94 -3.26
CA ASN A 166 -5.68 -10.96 -2.43
C ASN A 166 -5.15 -9.56 -2.09
N ALA A 167 -6.01 -8.54 -2.09
CA ALA A 167 -5.63 -7.14 -2.12
C ALA A 167 -4.62 -6.77 -1.04
N ILE A 168 -3.45 -6.34 -1.50
CA ILE A 168 -2.47 -5.64 -0.68
C ILE A 168 -3.18 -4.45 -0.02
N THR A 169 -3.06 -4.34 1.30
CA THR A 169 -3.55 -3.19 2.04
C THR A 169 -2.41 -2.23 2.34
N THR A 170 -2.70 -0.92 2.28
CA THR A 170 -1.79 0.12 2.75
C THR A 170 -1.58 0.01 4.28
N PRO A 171 -0.56 0.67 4.84
CA PRO A 171 -0.39 0.77 6.30
C PRO A 171 -1.61 1.32 7.05
N SER A 172 -2.41 2.19 6.41
CA SER A 172 -3.68 2.68 6.95
C SER A 172 -4.84 1.67 6.85
N GLY A 173 -4.61 0.48 6.30
CA GLY A 173 -5.62 -0.57 6.14
C GLY A 173 -6.54 -0.41 4.92
N LYS A 174 -6.23 0.52 3.99
CA LYS A 174 -7.03 0.69 2.77
C LYS A 174 -6.57 -0.29 1.69
N LYS A 175 -7.51 -0.89 0.94
CA LYS A 175 -7.19 -1.76 -0.21
C LYS A 175 -6.48 -0.94 -1.30
N VAL A 176 -5.40 -1.47 -1.86
CA VAL A 176 -4.68 -0.84 -2.97
C VAL A 176 -5.44 -1.09 -4.28
N PRO A 177 -5.83 -0.03 -5.04
CA PRO A 177 -6.44 -0.17 -6.36
C PRO A 177 -5.54 -0.94 -7.34
N LYS A 178 -6.13 -1.75 -8.23
CA LYS A 178 -5.41 -2.55 -9.23
C LYS A 178 -4.47 -1.71 -10.10
N SER A 179 -4.88 -0.48 -10.45
CA SER A 179 -4.08 0.49 -11.19
C SER A 179 -2.76 0.87 -10.53
N LEU A 180 -2.68 0.77 -9.19
CA LEU A 180 -1.48 1.06 -8.41
C LEU A 180 -0.63 -0.19 -8.12
N LEU A 181 -1.19 -1.40 -8.28
CA LEU A 181 -0.45 -2.66 -8.08
C LEU A 181 0.74 -2.79 -9.04
N THR A 182 0.70 -2.14 -10.21
CA THR A 182 1.84 -2.13 -11.14
C THR A 182 3.12 -1.57 -10.50
N TYR A 183 3.02 -0.67 -9.51
CA TYR A 183 4.20 -0.14 -8.81
C TYR A 183 4.78 -1.12 -7.79
N LEU A 184 4.01 -2.13 -7.41
CA LEU A 184 4.38 -3.20 -6.48
C LEU A 184 4.75 -4.50 -7.19
N SER A 185 4.88 -4.47 -8.52
CA SER A 185 5.12 -5.65 -9.37
C SER A 185 6.59 -6.11 -9.43
N CYS A 186 7.51 -5.43 -8.73
CA CYS A 186 8.91 -5.81 -8.73
C CYS A 186 9.09 -7.20 -8.13
N ILE A 187 9.95 -8.00 -8.77
CA ILE A 187 10.35 -9.31 -8.24
C ILE A 187 10.95 -9.12 -6.85
N ILE A 188 10.71 -10.10 -5.97
CA ILE A 188 11.26 -10.13 -4.61
C ILE A 188 12.77 -9.90 -4.68
N GLY A 189 13.26 -8.90 -3.93
CA GLY A 189 14.68 -8.51 -3.82
C GLY A 189 15.28 -7.72 -4.99
N ASP A 190 14.50 -7.35 -6.02
CA ASP A 190 14.98 -6.48 -7.10
C ASP A 190 14.97 -5.00 -6.68
N ASP A 191 16.02 -4.59 -5.97
CA ASP A 191 16.19 -3.21 -5.48
C ASP A 191 16.27 -2.18 -6.61
N ALA A 192 16.76 -2.58 -7.78
CA ALA A 192 16.85 -1.72 -8.95
C ALA A 192 15.46 -1.39 -9.47
N CYS A 193 14.63 -2.43 -9.64
CA CYS A 193 13.22 -2.28 -9.98
C CYS A 193 12.50 -1.43 -8.95
N LYS A 194 12.67 -1.73 -7.64
CA LYS A 194 12.00 -0.97 -6.56
C LYS A 194 12.35 0.51 -6.61
N LYS A 195 13.62 0.87 -6.76
CA LYS A 195 14.06 2.28 -6.92
C LYS A 195 13.45 2.94 -8.16
N SER A 196 13.45 2.23 -9.29
CA SER A 196 12.85 2.71 -10.55
C SER A 196 11.34 2.93 -10.42
N MET A 197 10.61 1.96 -9.87
CA MET A 197 9.16 2.03 -9.66
C MET A 197 8.80 3.10 -8.63
N LYS A 198 9.57 3.25 -7.55
CA LYS A 198 9.38 4.33 -6.58
C LYS A 198 9.56 5.71 -7.22
N SER A 199 10.59 5.90 -8.04
CA SER A 199 10.81 7.15 -8.77
C SER A 199 9.63 7.47 -9.72
N LYS A 200 9.17 6.48 -10.50
CA LYS A 200 7.98 6.62 -11.36
C LYS A 200 6.71 6.92 -10.56
N CYS A 201 6.52 6.21 -9.44
CA CYS A 201 5.40 6.40 -8.53
C CYS A 201 5.36 7.82 -7.98
N LEU A 202 6.48 8.32 -7.42
CA LEU A 202 6.58 9.66 -6.86
C LEU A 202 6.40 10.75 -7.92
N THR A 203 6.97 10.57 -9.12
CA THR A 203 6.78 11.50 -10.23
C THR A 203 5.31 11.62 -10.60
N ARG A 204 4.59 10.50 -10.71
CA ARG A 204 3.16 10.50 -11.05
C ARG A 204 2.28 10.91 -9.87
N TYR A 205 2.69 10.66 -8.63
CA TYR A 205 2.03 11.18 -7.44
C TYR A 205 2.06 12.72 -7.35
N ASN A 206 3.01 13.40 -7.99
CA ASN A 206 3.05 14.87 -7.94
C ASN A 206 1.78 15.53 -8.50
N TYR A 207 1.04 14.87 -9.40
CA TYR A 207 -0.28 15.37 -9.83
C TYR A 207 -1.25 15.50 -8.64
N CYS A 208 -1.22 14.57 -7.68
CA CYS A 208 -2.01 14.70 -6.45
C CYS A 208 -1.65 15.93 -5.59
N LYS A 209 -0.45 16.48 -5.73
CA LYS A 209 -0.01 17.67 -4.96
C LYS A 209 -0.35 18.98 -5.65
N TYR A 210 -0.33 19.01 -6.98
CA TYR A 210 -0.41 20.26 -7.75
C TYR A 210 -1.80 20.55 -8.32
N LEU A 211 -2.70 19.56 -8.33
CA LEU A 211 -4.06 19.73 -8.81
C LEU A 211 -4.96 20.38 -7.74
N ASN A 212 -5.97 21.12 -8.21
CA ASN A 212 -6.88 21.85 -7.32
C ASN A 212 -7.74 20.85 -6.51
N PRO A 213 -7.79 20.95 -5.17
CA PRO A 213 -8.58 20.06 -4.32
C PRO A 213 -10.07 20.01 -4.67
N MET A 214 -10.68 21.12 -5.11
CA MET A 214 -12.12 21.19 -5.36
C MET A 214 -12.60 20.32 -6.52
N ASP A 215 -11.70 19.96 -7.46
CA ASP A 215 -12.03 19.12 -8.61
C ASP A 215 -10.95 18.07 -8.86
N LEU A 216 -10.33 17.59 -7.77
CA LEU A 216 -9.15 16.73 -7.83
C LEU A 216 -9.43 15.43 -8.58
N LYS A 217 -10.61 14.82 -8.37
CA LYS A 217 -11.00 13.57 -9.03
C LYS A 217 -11.07 13.73 -10.55
N SER A 218 -11.80 14.71 -11.04
CA SER A 218 -11.97 14.94 -12.47
C SER A 218 -10.65 15.30 -13.15
N GLN A 219 -9.81 16.10 -12.49
CA GLN A 219 -8.46 16.41 -12.98
C GLN A 219 -7.58 15.16 -13.05
N LEU A 220 -7.57 14.31 -12.02
CA LEU A 220 -6.82 13.05 -12.06
C LEU A 220 -7.31 12.15 -13.21
N ILE A 221 -8.61 12.02 -13.41
CA ILE A 221 -9.16 11.25 -14.54
C ILE A 221 -8.73 11.88 -15.88
N HIS A 222 -8.71 13.21 -15.99
CA HIS A 222 -8.21 13.93 -17.16
C HIS A 222 -6.74 13.58 -17.47
N TYR A 223 -5.89 13.45 -16.45
CA TYR A 223 -4.48 13.03 -16.60
C TYR A 223 -4.29 11.50 -16.71
N GLY A 224 -5.37 10.76 -16.95
CA GLY A 224 -5.30 9.31 -17.20
C GLY A 224 -5.05 8.49 -15.94
N PHE A 225 -5.52 8.94 -14.78
CA PHE A 225 -5.53 8.13 -13.56
C PHE A 225 -6.84 7.34 -13.46
N GLU A 226 -6.73 6.08 -13.02
CA GLU A 226 -7.87 5.21 -12.77
C GLU A 226 -8.28 5.33 -11.30
N VAL A 227 -9.00 6.41 -10.98
CA VAL A 227 -9.36 6.79 -9.60
C VAL A 227 -10.42 5.88 -8.97
N GLY A 228 -11.26 5.22 -9.78
CA GLY A 228 -12.27 4.31 -9.24
C GLY A 228 -13.47 5.01 -8.59
N SER A 229 -14.00 4.34 -7.56
CA SER A 229 -15.03 4.86 -6.66
C SER A 229 -14.50 5.85 -5.63
N LEU A 230 -13.18 5.95 -5.47
CA LEU A 230 -12.55 6.77 -4.45
C LEU A 230 -12.78 8.25 -4.73
N THR A 231 -12.76 9.07 -3.67
CA THR A 231 -12.57 10.52 -3.85
C THR A 231 -11.15 10.80 -4.35
N GLY A 232 -10.92 11.98 -4.93
CA GLY A 232 -9.57 12.37 -5.34
C GLY A 232 -8.59 12.35 -4.16
N GLU A 233 -9.02 12.82 -2.99
CA GLU A 233 -8.22 12.85 -1.76
C GLU A 233 -7.90 11.44 -1.25
N GLU A 234 -8.90 10.55 -1.23
CA GLU A 234 -8.70 9.17 -0.79
C GLU A 234 -7.75 8.42 -1.71
N TYR A 235 -7.92 8.56 -3.02
CA TYR A 235 -7.02 7.98 -4.01
C TYR A 235 -5.60 8.49 -3.84
N CYS A 236 -5.42 9.81 -3.69
CA CYS A 236 -4.10 10.40 -3.48
C CYS A 236 -3.45 9.98 -2.16
N SER A 237 -4.24 9.81 -1.09
CA SER A 237 -3.74 9.25 0.17
C SER A 237 -3.21 7.83 -0.02
N ILE A 238 -3.99 6.96 -0.67
CA ILE A 238 -3.58 5.58 -0.97
C ILE A 238 -2.34 5.58 -1.88
N TYR A 239 -2.31 6.42 -2.91
CA TYR A 239 -1.19 6.56 -3.83
C TYR A 239 0.12 6.88 -3.09
N ASN A 240 0.08 7.86 -2.19
CA ASN A 240 1.24 8.24 -1.38
C ASN A 240 1.76 7.08 -0.52
N GLU A 241 0.84 6.35 0.12
CA GLU A 241 1.18 5.18 0.92
C GLU A 241 1.79 4.07 0.05
N VAL A 242 1.23 3.81 -1.14
CA VAL A 242 1.80 2.87 -2.12
C VAL A 242 3.23 3.28 -2.48
N CYS A 243 3.50 4.54 -2.80
CA CYS A 243 4.86 4.97 -3.12
C CYS A 243 5.85 4.80 -1.96
N LYS A 244 5.39 4.91 -0.71
CA LYS A 244 6.21 4.73 0.49
C LYS A 244 6.49 3.27 0.80
N MET A 245 5.57 2.36 0.48
CA MET A 245 5.75 0.94 0.77
C MET A 245 6.63 0.21 -0.26
N ILE A 246 6.84 0.73 -1.47
CA ILE A 246 7.61 0.06 -2.55
C ILE A 246 8.97 -0.50 -2.07
N ASP A 247 9.74 0.27 -1.28
CA ASP A 247 11.06 -0.19 -0.84
C ASP A 247 10.97 -1.43 0.09
N LYS A 248 9.90 -1.49 0.89
CA LYS A 248 9.70 -2.50 1.92
C LYS A 248 8.79 -3.64 1.46
N PHE A 249 8.07 -3.44 0.36
CA PHE A 249 7.13 -4.41 -0.15
C PHE A 249 7.89 -5.55 -0.82
N ASN A 250 7.67 -6.77 -0.34
CA ASN A 250 8.02 -7.98 -1.05
C ASN A 250 6.71 -8.66 -1.45
N PRO A 251 6.47 -8.93 -2.74
CA PRO A 251 5.29 -9.69 -3.12
C PRO A 251 5.35 -11.10 -2.51
N PRO A 252 4.19 -11.75 -2.31
CA PRO A 252 4.13 -13.14 -1.87
C PRO A 252 4.89 -14.05 -2.82
N VAL A 253 5.53 -15.10 -2.29
CA VAL A 253 6.17 -16.13 -3.12
C VAL A 253 5.08 -16.94 -3.83
N THR A 254 5.09 -16.89 -5.16
CA THR A 254 4.21 -17.72 -5.97
C THR A 254 4.85 -19.06 -6.28
N ALA A 255 4.06 -20.08 -6.61
CA ALA A 255 4.56 -21.37 -7.09
C ALA A 255 5.52 -21.20 -8.29
N ARG A 256 5.29 -20.20 -9.14
CA ARG A 256 6.19 -19.87 -10.23
C ARG A 256 7.56 -19.39 -9.73
N ASN A 257 7.61 -18.59 -8.67
CA ASN A 257 8.89 -18.20 -8.04
C ASN A 257 9.65 -19.39 -7.46
N VAL A 258 8.97 -20.46 -7.06
CA VAL A 258 9.57 -21.66 -6.46
C VAL A 258 10.01 -22.68 -7.51
N TYR A 259 9.22 -22.86 -8.58
CA TYR A 259 9.40 -23.94 -9.55
C TYR A 259 9.96 -23.48 -10.91
N ASP A 260 9.93 -22.17 -11.22
CA ASP A 260 10.41 -21.58 -12.49
C ASP A 260 11.61 -20.66 -12.20
N GLY A 261 12.73 -21.27 -11.83
CA GLY A 261 13.90 -20.57 -11.30
C GLY A 261 14.78 -19.88 -12.34
N ASP A 262 14.49 -20.01 -13.64
CA ASP A 262 15.29 -19.45 -14.74
C ASP A 262 15.38 -17.91 -14.67
N HIS A 263 14.37 -17.27 -14.09
CA HIS A 263 14.34 -15.83 -13.82
C HIS A 263 15.44 -15.35 -12.84
N TYR A 264 16.03 -16.26 -12.05
CA TYR A 264 17.13 -15.94 -11.12
C TYR A 264 18.52 -16.11 -11.75
N LEU A 265 18.64 -16.79 -12.90
CA LEU A 265 19.93 -17.18 -13.50
C LEU A 265 20.41 -16.29 -14.65
N THR A 266 19.57 -15.46 -15.25
CA THR A 266 19.98 -14.63 -16.39
C THR A 266 20.56 -13.29 -15.92
N CYS A 267 21.86 -13.27 -15.65
CA CYS A 267 22.65 -12.04 -15.63
C CYS A 267 23.76 -12.14 -16.69
N ASP A 268 24.01 -11.03 -17.39
CA ASP A 268 25.21 -10.93 -18.22
C ASP A 268 26.43 -11.01 -17.30
N LYS A 269 27.45 -11.83 -17.65
CA LYS A 269 28.53 -12.25 -16.74
C LYS A 269 29.35 -11.09 -16.16
N LYS A 270 29.23 -9.90 -16.72
CA LYS A 270 29.98 -8.68 -16.35
C LYS A 270 29.17 -7.68 -15.51
N ASP A 271 27.88 -7.91 -15.28
CA ASP A 271 27.05 -6.98 -14.51
C ASP A 271 27.00 -7.38 -13.02
N ASN A 272 27.96 -6.83 -12.26
CA ASN A 272 28.04 -7.03 -10.80
C ASN A 272 26.81 -6.52 -10.06
N TYR A 273 26.09 -5.53 -10.60
CA TYR A 273 24.87 -5.02 -10.01
C TYR A 273 23.71 -6.01 -10.19
N CYS A 274 23.61 -6.63 -11.37
CA CYS A 274 22.67 -7.73 -11.63
C CYS A 274 22.94 -8.91 -10.69
N LYS A 275 24.20 -9.36 -10.56
CA LYS A 275 24.57 -10.46 -9.65
C LYS A 275 24.13 -10.20 -8.22
N LYS A 276 24.43 -9.02 -7.67
CA LYS A 276 24.08 -8.64 -6.29
C LYS A 276 22.57 -8.54 -6.07
N SER A 277 21.83 -7.97 -7.04
CA SER A 277 20.37 -7.90 -6.99
C SER A 277 19.74 -9.30 -7.00
N LYS A 278 20.28 -10.24 -7.80
CA LYS A 278 19.81 -11.62 -7.84
C LYS A 278 20.11 -12.41 -6.57
N GLN A 279 21.26 -12.19 -5.93
CA GLN A 279 21.57 -12.78 -4.62
C GLN A 279 20.55 -12.38 -3.56
N GLU A 280 20.26 -11.08 -3.45
CA GLU A 280 19.27 -10.59 -2.49
C GLU A 280 17.86 -11.09 -2.85
N SER A 281 17.53 -11.16 -4.14
CA SER A 281 16.29 -11.77 -4.63
C SER A 281 16.15 -13.23 -4.19
N CYS A 282 17.17 -14.05 -4.44
CA CYS A 282 17.20 -15.45 -4.03
C CYS A 282 17.07 -15.61 -2.51
N ARG A 283 17.82 -14.81 -1.75
CA ARG A 283 17.77 -14.79 -0.29
C ARG A 283 16.35 -14.49 0.22
N GLN A 284 15.72 -13.45 -0.30
CA GLN A 284 14.38 -13.02 0.14
C GLN A 284 13.28 -14.01 -0.29
N VAL A 285 13.40 -14.63 -1.46
CA VAL A 285 12.48 -15.67 -1.93
C VAL A 285 12.60 -16.93 -1.07
N LEU A 286 13.82 -17.37 -0.73
CA LEU A 286 14.03 -18.55 0.11
C LEU A 286 13.48 -18.35 1.53
N ILE A 287 13.69 -17.17 2.12
CA ILE A 287 13.12 -16.81 3.44
C ILE A 287 11.59 -16.95 3.44
N GLN A 288 10.93 -16.54 2.37
CA GLN A 288 9.47 -16.67 2.25
C GLN A 288 9.04 -18.09 1.85
N CYS A 289 9.77 -18.76 0.95
CA CYS A 289 9.50 -20.12 0.51
C CYS A 289 9.46 -21.08 1.71
N TRP A 290 10.48 -21.04 2.58
CA TRP A 290 10.54 -21.92 3.76
C TRP A 290 9.45 -21.66 4.80
N ARG A 291 8.77 -20.50 4.74
CA ARG A 291 7.61 -20.21 5.59
C ARG A 291 6.30 -20.76 5.01
N GLU A 292 6.18 -20.82 3.69
CA GLU A 292 4.89 -21.00 3.01
C GLU A 292 4.80 -22.30 2.19
N TYR A 293 5.92 -22.94 1.87
CA TYR A 293 5.98 -24.12 1.00
C TYR A 293 6.70 -25.32 1.65
N PRO A 294 6.45 -26.55 1.16
CA PRO A 294 7.17 -27.73 1.62
C PRO A 294 8.68 -27.60 1.42
N PHE A 295 9.42 -28.10 2.40
CA PHE A 295 10.87 -28.02 2.48
C PHE A 295 11.60 -28.47 1.20
N GLU A 296 11.15 -29.56 0.59
CA GLU A 296 11.74 -30.16 -0.61
C GLU A 296 11.64 -29.23 -1.84
N ALA A 297 10.58 -28.44 -1.95
CA ALA A 297 10.39 -27.49 -3.05
C ALA A 297 11.36 -26.31 -2.94
N CYS A 298 11.59 -25.81 -1.73
CA CYS A 298 12.51 -24.69 -1.49
C CYS A 298 13.99 -25.11 -1.62
N ASN A 299 14.34 -26.35 -1.26
CA ASN A 299 15.70 -26.86 -1.47
C ASN A 299 16.01 -27.05 -2.95
N ASN A 300 15.04 -27.50 -3.75
CA ASN A 300 15.19 -27.57 -5.19
C ASN A 300 15.50 -26.17 -5.78
N LEU A 301 14.79 -25.13 -5.33
CA LEU A 301 15.07 -23.74 -5.70
C LEU A 301 16.51 -23.32 -5.31
N TYR A 302 16.94 -23.64 -4.08
CA TYR A 302 18.28 -23.32 -3.62
C TYR A 302 19.37 -24.03 -4.44
N ASP A 303 19.30 -25.36 -4.52
CA ASP A 303 20.32 -26.20 -5.14
C ASP A 303 20.44 -25.97 -6.65
N ASN A 304 19.31 -25.75 -7.33
CA ASN A 304 19.33 -25.61 -8.78
C ASN A 304 19.53 -24.17 -9.28
N TYR A 305 19.29 -23.16 -8.44
CA TYR A 305 19.28 -21.78 -8.90
C TYR A 305 20.12 -20.87 -7.99
N CYS A 306 19.80 -20.77 -6.71
CA CYS A 306 20.44 -19.79 -5.83
C CYS A 306 21.90 -20.14 -5.47
N SER A 307 22.23 -21.43 -5.37
CA SER A 307 23.60 -21.92 -5.10
C SER A 307 24.56 -21.67 -6.27
N LYS A 308 24.02 -21.53 -7.49
CA LYS A 308 24.78 -21.32 -8.74
C LYS A 308 25.10 -19.85 -9.00
N ILE A 309 24.52 -18.94 -8.22
CA ILE A 309 24.91 -17.53 -8.28
C ILE A 309 26.26 -17.43 -7.57
N GLU A 310 27.34 -17.25 -8.34
CA GLU A 310 28.69 -16.99 -7.80
C GLU A 310 28.58 -15.85 -6.78
N PHE A 311 28.72 -16.20 -5.50
CA PHE A 311 28.95 -15.22 -4.45
C PHE A 311 30.28 -14.55 -4.77
N ASP A 312 30.28 -13.22 -4.83
CA ASP A 312 31.52 -12.47 -4.95
C ASP A 312 32.35 -12.89 -3.73
N GLU A 313 33.47 -13.59 -3.96
CA GLU A 313 34.35 -14.13 -2.91
C GLU A 313 34.91 -13.02 -1.99
N ASN A 314 34.60 -11.75 -2.30
CA ASN A 314 34.88 -10.58 -1.50
C ASN A 314 33.82 -10.22 -0.44
N GLU A 315 32.64 -10.87 -0.40
CA GLU A 315 31.78 -10.82 0.80
C GLU A 315 32.43 -11.71 1.87
N GLN A 316 33.23 -11.10 2.74
CA GLN A 316 33.89 -11.78 3.86
C GLN A 316 32.88 -12.60 4.65
N ARG A 317 32.95 -13.93 4.53
CA ARG A 317 32.27 -14.85 5.45
C ARG A 317 32.74 -14.50 6.85
N ILE A 318 31.81 -14.10 7.72
CA ILE A 318 32.13 -13.79 9.10
C ILE A 318 32.30 -15.13 9.81
N LEU A 319 33.50 -15.37 10.31
CA LEU A 319 33.83 -16.55 11.08
C LEU A 319 33.77 -16.23 12.57
N THR A 320 33.30 -17.18 13.36
CA THR A 320 33.40 -17.15 14.81
C THR A 320 34.87 -17.32 15.24
N PRO A 321 35.24 -17.06 16.51
CA PRO A 321 36.58 -17.34 17.03
C PRO A 321 37.04 -18.78 16.84
N SER A 322 36.12 -19.76 16.85
CA SER A 322 36.44 -21.17 16.54
C SER A 322 36.58 -21.48 15.05
N GLY A 323 36.43 -20.48 14.17
CA GLY A 323 36.57 -20.62 12.72
C GLY A 323 35.31 -21.14 12.01
N LYS A 324 34.16 -21.21 12.70
CA LYS A 324 32.88 -21.63 12.10
C LYS A 324 32.20 -20.46 11.41
N GLU A 325 31.53 -20.70 10.30
CA GLU A 325 30.76 -19.68 9.61
C GLU A 325 29.55 -19.25 10.45
N VAL A 326 29.32 -17.94 10.58
CA VAL A 326 28.17 -17.40 11.31
C VAL A 326 26.89 -17.58 10.47
N PRO A 327 25.87 -18.30 10.98
CA PRO A 327 24.58 -18.44 10.32
C PRO A 327 23.92 -17.09 10.05
N LEU A 328 23.20 -17.00 8.92
CA LEU A 328 22.45 -15.81 8.54
C LEU A 328 21.47 -15.33 9.62
N THR A 329 20.89 -16.27 10.37
CA THR A 329 19.96 -15.99 11.48
C THR A 329 20.64 -15.20 12.62
N LEU A 330 21.95 -15.37 12.79
CA LEU A 330 22.74 -14.73 13.84
C LEU A 330 23.44 -13.44 13.40
N LEU A 331 23.56 -13.19 12.09
CA LEU A 331 24.17 -11.96 11.55
C LEU A 331 23.47 -10.68 12.01
N ASN A 332 22.17 -10.75 12.30
CA ASN A 332 21.42 -9.62 12.83
C ASN A 332 21.95 -9.09 14.16
N TYR A 333 22.69 -9.90 14.94
CA TYR A 333 23.33 -9.46 16.18
C TYR A 333 24.62 -8.66 15.94
N LEU A 334 25.25 -8.87 14.78
CA LEU A 334 26.48 -8.19 14.37
C LEU A 334 26.22 -6.92 13.53
N ASP A 335 24.96 -6.64 13.19
CA ASP A 335 24.52 -5.46 12.45
C ASP A 335 24.43 -4.22 13.35
N CYS A 336 25.58 -3.76 13.82
CA CYS A 336 25.72 -2.46 14.47
C CYS A 336 26.61 -1.54 13.65
N PRO A 337 26.27 -0.24 13.54
CA PRO A 337 27.15 0.70 12.88
C PRO A 337 28.53 0.75 13.54
N ILE A 338 29.57 0.98 12.73
CA ILE A 338 30.95 1.06 13.19
C ILE A 338 31.05 2.05 14.35
N GLY A 339 31.59 1.60 15.50
CA GLY A 339 31.79 2.42 16.70
C GLY A 339 30.58 2.59 17.65
N GLU A 340 29.41 2.02 17.35
CA GLU A 340 28.20 2.24 18.15
C GLU A 340 28.05 1.31 19.36
N VAL A 341 28.56 1.75 20.51
CA VAL A 341 28.53 0.98 21.77
C VAL A 341 27.11 0.70 22.27
N ASN A 342 26.18 1.65 22.12
CA ASN A 342 24.79 1.47 22.57
C ASN A 342 24.04 0.39 21.76
N CYS A 343 24.27 0.35 20.45
CA CYS A 343 23.75 -0.71 19.59
C CYS A 343 24.29 -2.07 20.05
N LYS A 344 25.62 -2.18 20.20
CA LYS A 344 26.29 -3.41 20.62
C LYS A 344 25.75 -3.90 21.97
N ASN A 345 25.60 -3.00 22.95
CA ASN A 345 25.03 -3.33 24.25
C ASN A 345 23.58 -3.84 24.15
N GLY A 346 22.76 -3.24 23.28
CA GLY A 346 21.39 -3.70 23.01
C GLY A 346 21.37 -5.10 22.39
N LYS A 347 22.20 -5.33 21.36
CA LYS A 347 22.34 -6.62 20.69
C LYS A 347 22.90 -7.70 21.61
N ILE A 348 23.85 -7.40 22.48
CA ILE A 348 24.37 -8.33 23.50
C ILE A 348 23.25 -8.78 24.44
N ARG A 349 22.42 -7.85 24.94
CA ARG A 349 21.30 -8.20 25.82
C ARG A 349 20.29 -9.12 25.12
N GLN A 350 19.94 -8.80 23.87
CA GLN A 350 19.04 -9.63 23.07
C GLN A 350 19.65 -10.99 22.78
N CYS A 351 20.90 -11.04 22.30
CA CYS A 351 21.61 -12.26 21.97
C CYS A 351 21.68 -13.21 23.16
N LYS A 352 22.05 -12.69 24.35
CA LYS A 352 22.11 -13.48 25.59
C LYS A 352 20.75 -13.97 26.06
N HIS A 353 19.69 -13.18 25.89
CA HIS A 353 18.33 -13.62 26.20
C HIS A 353 17.89 -14.78 25.31
N PHE A 354 18.15 -14.69 24.00
CA PHE A 354 17.82 -15.77 23.05
C PHE A 354 18.81 -16.95 23.09
N ALA A 355 19.94 -16.81 23.77
CA ALA A 355 20.87 -17.90 24.08
C ALA A 355 20.48 -18.68 25.35
N GLU A 356 19.44 -18.26 26.09
CA GLU A 356 18.99 -18.94 27.32
C GLU A 356 18.63 -20.43 27.10
N PRO A 357 17.97 -20.85 25.99
CA PRO A 357 17.75 -22.26 25.69
C PRO A 357 19.06 -23.06 25.54
N CYS A 358 20.14 -22.39 25.13
CA CYS A 358 21.47 -22.98 24.95
C CYS A 358 22.23 -23.22 26.27
N ALA A 359 21.68 -22.81 27.41
CA ALA A 359 22.24 -23.11 28.73
C ALA A 359 21.98 -24.56 29.18
N ASN A 360 21.08 -25.29 28.51
CA ASN A 360 20.74 -26.67 28.82
C ASN A 360 21.81 -27.65 28.29
N THR A 361 22.34 -28.52 29.16
CA THR A 361 23.45 -29.46 28.83
C THR A 361 23.00 -30.81 28.27
N GLN A 362 21.70 -31.11 28.24
CA GLN A 362 21.18 -32.38 27.71
C GLN A 362 20.69 -32.26 26.26
N PRO A 363 21.25 -33.01 25.30
CA PRO A 363 20.92 -32.94 23.86
C PRO A 363 19.44 -33.03 23.51
N LEU A 364 18.71 -33.98 24.10
CA LEU A 364 17.29 -34.23 23.83
C LEU A 364 16.39 -33.10 24.34
N VAL A 365 16.78 -32.47 25.44
CA VAL A 365 16.06 -31.34 26.03
C VAL A 365 16.38 -30.05 25.27
N LEU A 366 17.62 -29.90 24.80
CA LEU A 366 18.08 -28.74 24.06
C LEU A 366 17.32 -28.54 22.75
N GLU A 367 17.12 -29.60 21.97
CA GLU A 367 16.38 -29.53 20.70
C GLU A 367 14.90 -29.16 20.92
N GLN A 368 14.29 -29.68 21.99
CA GLN A 368 12.93 -29.33 22.37
C GLN A 368 12.83 -27.87 22.86
N SER A 369 13.76 -27.42 23.70
CA SER A 369 13.81 -26.03 24.19
C SER A 369 14.02 -25.02 23.05
N LEU A 370 14.88 -25.33 22.06
CA LEU A 370 15.08 -24.45 20.90
C LEU A 370 13.81 -24.34 20.04
N ARG A 371 13.06 -25.44 19.88
CA ARG A 371 11.76 -25.43 19.19
C ARG A 371 10.69 -24.63 19.93
N GLU A 372 10.62 -24.77 21.26
CA GLU A 372 9.66 -24.03 22.10
C GLU A 372 9.90 -22.51 22.10
N TYR A 373 11.14 -22.08 21.88
CA TYR A 373 11.53 -20.68 21.72
C TYR A 373 11.50 -20.19 20.26
N GLU A 374 10.99 -21.01 19.33
CA GLU A 374 10.92 -20.71 17.90
C GLU A 374 12.29 -20.32 17.30
N VAL A 375 13.38 -20.92 17.80
CA VAL A 375 14.74 -20.63 17.37
C VAL A 375 15.06 -21.40 16.09
N ASP A 376 15.34 -20.67 15.01
CA ASP A 376 15.83 -21.23 13.75
C ASP A 376 17.34 -21.53 13.84
N ILE A 377 17.66 -22.81 14.02
CA ILE A 377 19.03 -23.29 14.20
C ILE A 377 19.79 -23.51 12.88
N GLY A 378 19.12 -23.39 11.73
CA GLY A 378 19.69 -23.70 10.42
C GLY A 378 19.85 -25.21 10.16
N LEU A 379 19.87 -25.59 8.88
CA LEU A 379 19.76 -27.00 8.45
C LEU A 379 21.03 -27.84 8.61
N TYR A 380 22.18 -27.21 8.82
CA TYR A 380 23.49 -27.88 8.86
C TYR A 380 24.13 -27.90 10.24
N LEU A 381 23.42 -27.39 11.26
CA LEU A 381 23.94 -27.32 12.61
C LEU A 381 23.15 -28.26 13.51
N THR A 382 23.89 -29.09 14.25
CA THR A 382 23.29 -29.73 15.42
C THR A 382 22.90 -28.67 16.45
N PRO A 383 21.92 -28.93 17.34
CA PRO A 383 21.57 -28.02 18.43
C PRO A 383 22.80 -27.56 19.25
N GLN A 384 23.77 -28.45 19.45
CA GLN A 384 25.02 -28.15 20.13
C GLN A 384 25.91 -27.21 19.33
N GLU A 385 26.05 -27.43 18.03
CA GLU A 385 26.85 -26.57 17.16
C GLU A 385 26.23 -25.19 17.00
N TYR A 386 24.91 -25.12 16.85
CA TYR A 386 24.18 -23.86 16.85
C TYR A 386 24.43 -23.09 18.14
N CYS A 387 24.26 -23.73 19.30
CA CYS A 387 24.48 -23.09 20.59
C CYS A 387 25.93 -22.66 20.81
N SER A 388 26.90 -23.44 20.34
CA SER A 388 28.31 -23.06 20.34
C SER A 388 28.53 -21.79 19.52
N ILE A 389 28.00 -21.75 18.29
CA ILE A 389 28.14 -20.60 17.39
C ILE A 389 27.38 -19.38 17.93
N HIS A 390 26.16 -19.55 18.45
CA HIS A 390 25.35 -18.48 19.04
C HIS A 390 26.08 -17.83 20.21
N ASN A 391 26.63 -18.62 21.13
CA ASN A 391 27.41 -18.09 22.27
C ASN A 391 28.65 -17.32 21.79
N GLU A 392 29.40 -17.87 20.83
CA GLU A 392 30.54 -17.20 20.23
C GLU A 392 30.15 -15.88 19.54
N VAL A 393 29.01 -15.87 18.83
CA VAL A 393 28.46 -14.66 18.22
C VAL A 393 28.12 -13.64 19.30
N CYS A 394 27.46 -14.03 20.40
CA CYS A 394 27.12 -13.10 21.48
C CYS A 394 28.36 -12.46 22.12
N ASP A 395 29.46 -13.20 22.25
CA ASP A 395 30.70 -12.71 22.84
C ASP A 395 31.43 -11.75 21.87
N MET A 396 31.44 -12.04 20.57
CA MET A 396 32.13 -11.20 19.60
C MET A 396 31.41 -9.88 19.28
N ILE A 397 30.11 -9.71 19.59
CA ILE A 397 29.36 -8.45 19.32
C ILE A 397 30.11 -7.21 19.83
N SER A 398 30.69 -7.31 21.03
CA SER A 398 31.37 -6.17 21.68
C SER A 398 32.59 -5.68 20.90
N SER A 399 33.34 -6.61 20.31
CA SER A 399 34.59 -6.36 19.57
C SER A 399 34.40 -6.28 18.06
N TYR A 400 33.30 -6.79 17.52
CA TYR A 400 33.05 -6.82 16.08
C TYR A 400 32.68 -5.43 15.56
N ASP A 401 33.45 -4.91 14.60
CA ASP A 401 33.07 -3.78 13.76
C ASP A 401 32.92 -4.29 12.33
N PRO A 402 31.82 -3.97 11.62
CA PRO A 402 31.65 -4.41 10.25
C PRO A 402 32.72 -3.80 9.33
N PRO A 403 33.00 -4.44 8.18
CA PRO A 403 34.01 -3.94 7.25
C PRO A 403 33.65 -2.54 6.76
N LEU A 404 34.69 -1.70 6.64
CA LEU A 404 34.54 -0.35 6.12
C LEU A 404 34.18 -0.40 4.62
N THR A 405 33.07 0.20 4.24
CA THR A 405 32.58 0.23 2.85
C THR A 405 32.59 1.65 2.27
N ASN A 406 32.47 1.74 0.94
CA ASN A 406 32.30 3.02 0.21
C ASN A 406 31.12 3.84 0.75
N GLU A 407 30.07 3.18 1.24
CA GLU A 407 28.90 3.87 1.78
C GLU A 407 29.27 4.68 3.03
N TYR A 408 30.06 4.10 3.94
CA TYR A 408 30.53 4.80 5.14
C TYR A 408 31.43 6.01 4.82
N ILE A 409 32.13 5.99 3.68
CA ILE A 409 33.08 7.04 3.29
C ILE A 409 32.43 8.13 2.44
N TYR A 410 31.52 7.78 1.52
CA TYR A 410 31.01 8.73 0.52
C TYR A 410 29.57 9.19 0.77
N ASN A 411 28.79 8.49 1.61
CA ASN A 411 27.42 8.89 1.95
C ASN A 411 27.41 9.82 3.18
N TYR A 412 27.81 11.08 2.98
CA TYR A 412 27.88 12.06 4.08
C TYR A 412 26.52 12.38 4.71
N ASN A 413 25.43 12.24 3.95
CA ASN A 413 24.07 12.49 4.42
C ASN A 413 23.68 11.54 5.55
N ARG A 414 24.26 10.34 5.61
CA ARG A 414 24.09 9.37 6.70
C ARG A 414 24.49 9.93 8.06
N TYR A 415 25.49 10.81 8.08
CA TYR A 415 25.92 11.49 9.31
C TYR A 415 25.17 12.81 9.52
N LEU A 416 24.85 13.53 8.45
CA LEU A 416 24.32 14.90 8.50
C LEU A 416 22.79 15.02 8.58
N SER A 417 22.04 13.99 8.17
CA SER A 417 20.56 14.00 8.13
C SER A 417 19.98 12.81 8.90
N CYS A 418 18.69 12.85 9.24
CA CYS A 418 18.00 11.72 9.85
C CYS A 418 16.70 11.38 9.16
N ASP A 419 16.70 10.22 8.50
CA ASP A 419 15.49 9.46 8.21
C ASP A 419 15.28 8.40 9.31
N GLU A 420 14.02 8.11 9.66
CA GLU A 420 13.66 7.17 10.75
C GLU A 420 14.19 5.73 10.56
N SER A 421 14.62 5.38 9.34
CA SER A 421 15.20 4.09 8.98
C SER A 421 16.72 3.99 9.12
N ASP A 422 17.44 5.10 9.29
CA ASP A 422 18.90 5.07 9.38
C ASP A 422 19.35 4.64 10.79
N SER A 423 20.02 3.49 10.89
CA SER A 423 20.49 2.96 12.18
C SER A 423 21.48 3.91 12.87
N ILE A 424 22.24 4.71 12.10
CA ILE A 424 23.15 5.73 12.62
C ILE A 424 22.39 6.87 13.32
N CYS A 425 21.13 7.12 12.97
CA CYS A 425 20.28 8.12 13.64
C CYS A 425 19.66 7.65 14.96
N LYS A 426 19.63 6.34 15.20
CA LYS A 426 19.15 5.77 16.47
C LYS A 426 20.25 5.76 17.55
N TYR A 427 21.52 5.96 17.16
CA TYR A 427 22.68 5.87 18.02
C TYR A 427 23.62 7.10 17.87
N ASP A 428 24.81 7.09 18.47
CA ASP A 428 25.66 8.28 18.62
C ASP A 428 26.53 8.56 17.37
N LYS A 429 25.91 9.23 16.40
CA LYS A 429 26.51 9.70 15.13
C LYS A 429 27.95 10.19 15.23
N LYS A 430 28.28 10.86 16.33
CA LYS A 430 29.60 11.44 16.55
C LYS A 430 30.66 10.37 16.72
N GLU A 431 30.39 9.38 17.56
CA GLU A 431 31.35 8.30 17.83
C GLU A 431 31.48 7.38 16.63
N SER A 432 30.39 7.10 15.89
CA SER A 432 30.48 6.37 14.63
C SER A 432 31.32 7.10 13.58
N CYS A 433 31.09 8.39 13.35
CA CYS A 433 31.85 9.16 12.37
C CYS A 433 33.35 9.20 12.68
N LYS A 434 33.71 9.39 13.96
CA LYS A 434 35.12 9.37 14.40
C LYS A 434 35.79 8.01 14.19
N LYS A 435 35.07 6.91 14.49
CA LYS A 435 35.59 5.55 14.31
C LYS A 435 35.76 5.20 12.83
N VAL A 436 34.82 5.59 11.98
CA VAL A 436 34.96 5.44 10.52
C VAL A 436 36.14 6.26 9.99
N LEU A 437 36.30 7.50 10.46
CA LEU A 437 37.41 8.37 10.06
C LEU A 437 38.77 7.77 10.44
N SER A 438 38.90 7.16 11.62
CA SER A 438 40.16 6.52 12.03
C SER A 438 40.49 5.28 11.20
N MET A 439 39.49 4.63 10.61
CA MET A 439 39.65 3.49 9.69
C MET A 439 39.86 3.92 8.22
N CYS A 440 39.66 5.20 7.88
CA CYS A 440 39.74 5.70 6.51
C CYS A 440 41.18 5.79 5.98
N GLY A 441 42.13 6.18 6.83
CA GLY A 441 43.53 6.39 6.46
C GLY A 441 44.20 5.13 5.92
N GLY A 442 44.83 5.23 4.74
CA GLY A 442 45.57 4.14 4.11
C GLY A 442 44.72 3.17 3.26
N LYS A 443 43.40 3.13 3.45
CA LYS A 443 42.47 2.31 2.63
C LYS A 443 41.72 3.10 1.57
N TYR A 444 41.56 4.40 1.77
CA TYR A 444 40.79 5.29 0.89
C TYR A 444 41.60 6.52 0.48
N PRO A 445 41.24 7.19 -0.64
CA PRO A 445 41.92 8.39 -1.08
C PRO A 445 41.94 9.46 0.01
N THR A 446 43.10 10.07 0.24
CA THR A 446 43.32 11.08 1.28
C THR A 446 42.30 12.20 1.23
N GLN A 447 41.94 12.65 0.02
CA GLN A 447 40.94 13.71 -0.18
C GLN A 447 39.54 13.30 0.35
N SER A 448 39.14 12.04 0.18
CA SER A 448 37.88 11.51 0.69
C SER A 448 37.87 11.47 2.22
N CYS A 449 38.98 11.03 2.84
CA CYS A 449 39.12 11.05 4.30
C CYS A 449 39.15 12.48 4.87
N VAL A 450 39.72 13.44 4.15
CA VAL A 450 39.69 14.87 4.54
C VAL A 450 38.27 15.43 4.50
N ILE A 451 37.47 15.09 3.48
CA ILE A 451 36.06 15.50 3.41
C ILE A 451 35.27 14.87 4.56
N LEU A 452 35.43 13.58 4.83
CA LEU A 452 34.80 12.89 5.96
C LEU A 452 35.20 13.53 7.30
N SER A 453 36.48 13.87 7.48
CA SER A 453 36.96 14.61 8.66
C SER A 453 36.21 15.93 8.87
N ASN A 454 35.96 16.68 7.79
CA ASN A 454 35.20 17.92 7.87
C ASN A 454 33.72 17.68 8.21
N VAL A 455 33.14 16.57 7.74
CA VAL A 455 31.78 16.14 8.11
C VAL A 455 31.72 15.81 9.61
N CYS A 456 32.65 14.99 10.13
CA CYS A 456 32.67 14.66 11.57
C CYS A 456 32.84 15.90 12.45
N LYS A 457 33.69 16.87 12.05
CA LYS A 457 33.84 18.16 12.77
C LYS A 457 32.56 19.00 12.79
N ARG A 458 31.73 18.94 11.73
CA ARG A 458 30.45 19.65 11.69
C ARG A 458 29.44 19.10 12.69
N ILE A 459 29.46 17.78 12.94
CA ILE A 459 28.65 17.14 14.00
C ILE A 459 29.06 17.66 15.39
N ASP A 460 30.36 17.83 15.63
CA ASP A 460 30.87 18.43 16.87
C ASP A 460 30.37 19.86 17.08
N SER A 461 30.31 20.68 16.02
CA SER A 461 29.87 22.07 16.10
C SER A 461 28.35 22.27 16.28
N THR A 462 27.53 21.32 15.84
CA THR A 462 26.06 21.41 15.92
C THR A 462 25.51 20.95 17.27
N THR A 463 26.19 20.03 17.96
CA THR A 463 25.85 19.63 19.34
C THR A 463 26.12 20.72 20.39
N THR A 464 26.95 21.72 20.07
CA THR A 464 27.29 22.82 21.00
C THR A 464 26.25 23.95 21.02
N THR A 465 25.28 23.97 20.10
CA THR A 465 24.31 25.08 19.97
C THR A 465 22.95 24.82 20.64
N THR A 466 22.69 23.62 21.17
CA THR A 466 21.40 23.23 21.77
C THR A 466 21.39 23.15 23.30
N SER A 467 22.33 23.84 23.97
CA SER A 467 22.25 24.06 25.42
C SER A 467 22.18 25.56 25.76
N LYS A 468 21.21 26.28 25.18
CA LYS A 468 20.64 27.46 25.84
C LYS A 468 19.48 27.01 26.71
N LYS A 469 19.82 26.76 27.97
CA LYS A 469 18.90 26.65 29.10
C LYS A 469 17.97 27.87 29.07
N THR A 470 16.71 27.68 28.67
CA THR A 470 15.67 28.69 28.83
C THR A 470 15.38 28.77 30.32
N THR A 471 16.06 29.67 31.01
CA THR A 471 15.77 30.03 32.40
C THR A 471 14.45 30.80 32.39
N THR A 472 13.33 30.09 32.49
CA THR A 472 12.03 30.71 32.73
C THR A 472 12.05 31.22 34.17
N LYS A 473 12.21 32.54 34.35
CA LYS A 473 12.06 33.20 35.64
C LYS A 473 10.63 32.95 36.14
N THR A 474 10.51 32.15 37.20
CA THR A 474 9.27 32.02 37.97
C THR A 474 9.04 33.32 38.72
N THR A 475 8.13 34.15 38.22
CA THR A 475 7.61 35.30 38.96
C THR A 475 6.60 34.78 39.99
N THR A 476 7.01 34.74 41.25
CA THR A 476 6.17 34.33 42.38
C THR A 476 5.06 35.35 42.60
N ARG A 477 3.85 35.09 42.10
CA ARG A 477 2.65 35.85 42.47
C ARG A 477 1.94 35.09 43.60
N LYS A 478 2.12 35.58 44.84
CA LYS A 478 1.33 35.17 46.01
C LYS A 478 -0.15 35.28 45.66
N THR A 479 -0.85 34.15 45.70
CA THR A 479 -2.32 34.13 45.70
C THR A 479 -2.78 33.37 46.92
N THR A 480 -3.57 34.06 47.72
CA THR A 480 -4.02 33.74 49.06
C THR A 480 -4.98 32.56 49.04
N THR A 481 -4.75 31.58 49.92
CA THR A 481 -5.62 30.42 50.12
C THR A 481 -6.87 30.83 50.90
N THR A 482 -8.03 30.81 50.26
CA THR A 482 -9.33 30.86 50.96
C THR A 482 -9.93 29.46 50.97
N LYS A 483 -9.91 28.82 52.15
CA LYS A 483 -10.64 27.57 52.43
C LYS A 483 -12.14 27.81 52.22
N LYS A 484 -12.78 27.01 51.36
CA LYS A 484 -14.23 26.78 51.43
C LYS A 484 -14.53 25.30 51.43
N THR A 485 -14.96 24.84 52.59
CA THR A 485 -15.50 23.52 52.92
C THR A 485 -16.77 23.26 52.12
N THR A 486 -16.97 22.04 51.59
CA THR A 486 -18.32 21.50 51.37
C THR A 486 -18.30 19.98 51.20
N SER A 487 -19.38 19.38 51.66
CA SER A 487 -19.49 18.04 52.23
C SER A 487 -19.65 16.91 51.22
N LYS A 488 -19.09 15.75 51.59
CA LYS A 488 -19.17 14.47 50.87
C LYS A 488 -20.55 13.83 51.14
N LYS A 489 -21.38 13.69 50.11
CA LYS A 489 -22.65 12.95 50.17
C LYS A 489 -22.45 11.55 49.58
N THR A 490 -22.54 10.55 50.46
CA THR A 490 -22.45 9.12 50.16
C THR A 490 -23.68 8.67 49.37
N THR A 491 -23.50 7.88 48.31
CA THR A 491 -24.59 7.17 47.62
C THR A 491 -24.24 5.69 47.49
N THR A 492 -25.04 4.86 48.15
CA THR A 492 -24.97 3.41 48.25
C THR A 492 -25.46 2.75 46.96
N LYS A 493 -24.69 1.83 46.38
CA LYS A 493 -25.09 1.05 45.20
C LYS A 493 -25.59 -0.33 45.64
N LYS A 494 -26.87 -0.60 45.37
CA LYS A 494 -27.63 -1.79 45.75
C LYS A 494 -27.34 -2.94 44.77
N THR A 495 -26.80 -4.04 45.27
CA THR A 495 -26.56 -5.31 44.58
C THR A 495 -27.89 -6.01 44.31
N THR A 496 -28.15 -6.43 43.07
CA THR A 496 -29.24 -7.36 42.73
C THR A 496 -28.66 -8.66 42.17
N LYS A 497 -29.08 -9.74 42.82
CA LYS A 497 -28.70 -11.14 42.66
C LYS A 497 -29.48 -11.72 41.48
N LYS A 498 -28.79 -12.29 40.47
CA LYS A 498 -29.45 -13.05 39.39
C LYS A 498 -29.03 -14.51 39.46
N THR A 499 -30.03 -15.35 39.72
CA THR A 499 -29.95 -16.80 39.93
C THR A 499 -29.95 -17.52 38.57
N THR A 500 -28.97 -18.39 38.33
CA THR A 500 -28.92 -19.27 37.16
C THR A 500 -29.45 -20.64 37.54
N LYS A 501 -30.57 -21.06 36.93
CA LYS A 501 -31.15 -22.41 37.06
C LYS A 501 -30.56 -23.30 35.96
N LYS A 502 -29.87 -24.36 36.36
CA LYS A 502 -29.31 -25.42 35.52
C LYS A 502 -30.39 -26.49 35.35
N VAL A 503 -30.79 -26.77 34.11
CA VAL A 503 -31.65 -27.92 33.76
C VAL A 503 -30.75 -29.02 33.23
N THR A 504 -30.78 -30.16 33.90
CA THR A 504 -30.08 -31.39 33.49
C THR A 504 -31.13 -32.36 32.93
N THR A 505 -30.85 -32.88 31.74
CA THR A 505 -31.50 -34.03 31.13
C THR A 505 -31.20 -35.31 31.91
N SER A 506 -32.21 -36.16 32.13
CA SER A 506 -32.00 -37.58 32.37
C SER A 506 -33.05 -38.41 31.65
N LYS A 507 -32.55 -39.37 30.89
CA LYS A 507 -33.27 -40.46 30.22
C LYS A 507 -33.53 -41.60 31.21
N ARG A 508 -34.54 -42.39 30.83
CA ARG A 508 -34.72 -43.85 31.00
C ARG A 508 -35.53 -44.39 32.19
N LYS A 509 -36.51 -45.18 31.73
CA LYS A 509 -37.36 -46.21 32.34
C LYS A 509 -38.58 -45.71 33.09
#